data_AF-A0A7S2MHY4-F1
#
_entry.id   AF-A0A7S2MHY4-F1
#
_cell.length_a   1.000
_cell.length_b   1.000
_cell.length_c   1.000
_cell.angle_alpha   90.00
_cell.angle_beta   90.00
_cell.angle_gamma   90.00
#
_symmetry.space_group_name_H-M   'P 1'
#
loop_
_entity.id
_entity.type
_entity.pdbx_description
1 polymer ?
#
loop_
_entity_poly.entity_id
_entity_poly.type
_entity_poly.pdbx_seq_one_letter_code
_entity_poly.pdbx_strand_id
1 'polypeptide(L)'
;MKWNHLMLISCVRVAFSWESHLMKPPHLCLRVRCKETSGDTEILSRSGDSGEDALKDNPNPSASAPVFNLAASKAFAEAYESKRRRNMLIAVGSAAIGAGAFGWDRSKPVQAVGILKELASASPPLAEVLRNGKPTVVDFYADWCTNCLEMAPRMQLLERKFKGKVNFVAIDGDNRANERWIDDFKVDGIPHLAFVGADGEVQTALIGLVPKDVLEADMKALLEQKELPYLGYDAFRGRSRNVLSATDD
;
A
#
# COMPACT_ATOMS: atom_id res chain seq x y z
N MET A 1 7.57 33.71 -69.21
CA MET A 1 7.95 32.41 -69.78
C MET A 1 7.84 31.35 -68.68
N LYS A 2 7.03 30.33 -68.96
CA LYS A 2 6.93 28.99 -68.34
C LYS A 2 6.68 28.83 -66.83
N TRP A 3 5.41 28.50 -66.56
CA TRP A 3 4.88 27.65 -65.49
C TRP A 3 5.25 26.15 -65.69
N ASN A 4 4.86 25.31 -64.71
CA ASN A 4 4.96 23.85 -64.55
C ASN A 4 6.20 23.36 -63.74
N HIS A 5 6.10 22.47 -62.75
CA HIS A 5 5.21 21.30 -62.64
C HIS A 5 4.65 21.04 -61.24
N LEU A 6 3.39 20.57 -61.26
CA LEU A 6 2.66 19.85 -60.23
C LEU A 6 3.26 18.45 -59.95
N MET A 7 2.95 17.99 -58.72
CA MET A 7 2.67 16.62 -58.30
C MET A 7 3.81 15.58 -58.34
N LEU A 8 4.11 15.01 -57.17
CA LEU A 8 3.72 13.63 -56.89
C LEU A 8 3.61 13.39 -55.39
N ILE A 9 2.43 12.91 -55.02
CA ILE A 9 2.01 12.42 -53.72
C ILE A 9 2.78 11.12 -53.45
N SER A 10 3.54 11.05 -52.35
CA SER A 10 3.97 9.77 -51.78
C SER A 10 3.35 9.64 -50.39
N CYS A 11 2.16 9.05 -50.36
CA CYS A 11 1.58 8.46 -49.16
C CYS A 11 2.44 7.25 -48.76
N VAL A 12 3.39 7.45 -47.85
CA VAL A 12 3.97 6.32 -47.11
C VAL A 12 2.91 5.87 -46.12
N ARG A 13 2.13 4.90 -46.58
CA ARG A 13 1.11 4.17 -45.84
C ARG A 13 1.83 3.25 -44.87
N VAL A 14 2.08 3.72 -43.65
CA VAL A 14 2.47 2.84 -42.53
C VAL A 14 1.23 2.00 -42.20
N ALA A 15 1.18 0.81 -42.76
CA ALA A 15 0.23 -0.22 -42.38
C ALA A 15 0.63 -0.73 -40.99
N PHE A 16 0.05 -0.13 -39.94
CA PHE A 16 0.00 -0.78 -38.62
C PHE A 16 -1.02 -1.93 -38.74
N SER A 17 -0.49 -3.15 -38.92
CA SER A 17 -1.23 -4.39 -38.74
C SER A 17 -1.65 -4.45 -37.27
N TRP A 18 -2.93 -4.22 -37.01
CA TRP A 18 -3.53 -4.35 -35.69
C TRP A 18 -3.89 -5.82 -35.49
N GLU A 19 -2.88 -6.63 -35.16
CA GLU A 19 -3.06 -8.02 -34.78
C GLU A 19 -3.75 -8.07 -33.41
N SER A 20 -5.03 -8.41 -33.42
CA SER A 20 -5.87 -8.54 -32.24
C SER A 20 -5.61 -9.90 -31.57
N HIS A 21 -4.46 -10.02 -30.89
CA HIS A 21 -4.24 -11.12 -29.96
C HIS A 21 -4.95 -10.84 -28.64
N LEU A 22 -6.20 -11.30 -28.60
CA LEU A 22 -7.00 -11.54 -27.41
C LEU A 22 -6.28 -12.53 -26.47
N MET A 23 -5.54 -12.03 -25.48
CA MET A 23 -5.24 -12.80 -24.27
C MET A 23 -6.50 -12.85 -23.39
N LYS A 24 -7.26 -13.94 -23.57
CA LYS A 24 -8.32 -14.36 -22.65
C LYS A 24 -7.69 -15.04 -21.42
N PRO A 25 -8.27 -14.87 -20.22
CA PRO A 25 -7.77 -15.49 -19.00
C PRO A 25 -7.95 -17.02 -19.04
N PRO A 26 -7.08 -17.80 -18.35
CA PRO A 26 -7.27 -19.24 -18.24
C PRO A 26 -8.48 -19.52 -17.35
N HIS A 27 -9.60 -19.88 -17.97
CA HIS A 27 -10.69 -20.55 -17.28
C HIS A 27 -10.19 -21.94 -16.84
N LEU A 28 -10.14 -22.12 -15.52
CA LEU A 28 -9.95 -23.40 -14.87
C LEU A 28 -11.14 -24.31 -15.22
N CYS A 29 -10.98 -25.12 -16.26
CA CYS A 29 -11.97 -26.10 -16.71
C CYS A 29 -11.83 -27.35 -15.83
N LEU A 30 -12.52 -27.40 -14.69
CA LEU A 30 -12.59 -28.61 -13.87
C LEU A 30 -13.49 -29.64 -14.57
N ARG A 31 -12.87 -30.49 -15.38
CA ARG A 31 -13.52 -31.60 -16.09
C ARG A 31 -13.75 -32.74 -15.09
N VAL A 32 -14.91 -32.74 -14.42
CA VAL A 32 -15.32 -33.88 -13.60
C VAL A 32 -15.68 -35.02 -14.55
N ARG A 33 -14.80 -36.01 -14.63
CA ARG A 33 -15.00 -37.26 -15.35
C ARG A 33 -15.81 -38.17 -14.43
N CYS A 34 -17.12 -38.32 -14.69
CA CYS A 34 -17.89 -39.42 -14.11
C CYS A 34 -17.33 -40.73 -14.65
N LYS A 35 -16.77 -41.55 -13.76
CA LYS A 35 -16.39 -42.93 -14.06
C LYS A 35 -17.47 -43.82 -13.45
N GLU A 36 -18.39 -44.21 -14.31
CA GLU A 36 -19.38 -45.23 -14.02
C GLU A 36 -18.72 -46.58 -14.30
N THR A 37 -18.52 -47.39 -13.26
CA THR A 37 -18.17 -48.80 -13.40
C THR A 37 -19.04 -49.61 -12.46
N SER A 38 -19.94 -50.34 -13.11
CA SER A 38 -20.78 -51.42 -12.63
C SER A 38 -20.01 -52.55 -11.94
N GLY A 39 -20.70 -53.23 -11.01
CA GLY A 39 -20.57 -54.69 -10.85
C GLY A 39 -19.73 -55.16 -9.67
N ASP A 40 -20.42 -55.36 -8.55
CA ASP A 40 -20.45 -56.58 -7.74
C ASP A 40 -19.15 -57.38 -7.57
N THR A 41 -18.64 -57.45 -6.34
CA THR A 41 -18.60 -58.71 -5.58
C THR A 41 -18.22 -58.49 -4.12
N GLU A 42 -18.97 -59.22 -3.32
CA GLU A 42 -19.07 -59.28 -1.88
C GLU A 42 -17.84 -59.96 -1.24
N ILE A 43 -17.56 -59.65 0.05
CA ILE A 43 -17.30 -60.59 1.17
C ILE A 43 -16.28 -60.06 2.20
N LEU A 44 -16.83 -59.80 3.40
CA LEU A 44 -16.31 -59.92 4.76
C LEU A 44 -14.87 -59.47 5.09
N SER A 45 -14.73 -58.48 5.98
CA SER A 45 -14.60 -58.72 7.44
C SER A 45 -14.32 -57.44 8.27
N ARG A 46 -15.34 -57.04 9.04
CA ARG A 46 -15.32 -56.68 10.49
C ARG A 46 -14.10 -55.91 11.05
N SER A 47 -14.30 -54.65 11.46
CA SER A 47 -14.44 -54.25 12.89
C SER A 47 -14.32 -52.73 13.14
N GLY A 48 -15.37 -52.14 13.74
CA GLY A 48 -15.35 -50.94 14.62
C GLY A 48 -15.09 -49.59 13.95
N ASP A 49 -15.77 -48.49 14.27
CA ASP A 49 -16.72 -48.18 15.32
C ASP A 49 -17.31 -46.79 14.96
N SER A 50 -18.61 -46.75 14.63
CA SER A 50 -19.51 -45.59 14.80
C SER A 50 -20.91 -46.01 14.30
N GLY A 51 -21.63 -46.79 15.12
CA GLY A 51 -23.04 -47.14 14.87
C GLY A 51 -23.87 -45.85 14.67
N GLU A 52 -24.67 -45.69 13.62
CA GLU A 52 -25.86 -46.47 13.26
C GLU A 52 -26.81 -46.65 14.44
N ASP A 53 -27.96 -45.96 14.35
CA ASP A 53 -29.30 -46.40 14.77
C ASP A 53 -30.28 -45.33 14.26
N ALA A 54 -31.30 -45.56 13.44
CA ALA A 54 -31.70 -46.67 12.60
C ALA A 54 -32.65 -46.06 11.56
N LEU A 55 -32.31 -46.16 10.27
CA LEU A 55 -33.27 -46.02 9.17
C LEU A 55 -33.43 -47.40 8.55
N LYS A 56 -34.28 -48.23 9.17
CA LYS A 56 -34.99 -49.38 8.56
C LYS A 56 -35.81 -50.08 9.65
N ASP A 57 -37.09 -49.80 9.65
CA ASP A 57 -38.14 -50.80 9.86
C ASP A 57 -39.37 -50.30 9.09
N ASN A 58 -39.69 -50.96 7.98
CA ASN A 58 -40.94 -50.78 7.26
C ASN A 58 -41.82 -52.00 7.56
N PRO A 59 -42.69 -51.96 8.57
CA PRO A 59 -43.92 -52.71 8.55
C PRO A 59 -44.96 -51.84 7.86
N ASN A 60 -45.48 -52.29 6.71
CA ASN A 60 -46.63 -51.65 6.06
C ASN A 60 -47.78 -51.48 7.07
N PRO A 61 -48.24 -50.25 7.38
CA PRO A 61 -49.50 -50.05 8.08
C PRO A 61 -50.46 -49.36 7.11
N SER A 62 -51.35 -50.14 6.52
CA SER A 62 -52.66 -49.61 6.13
C SER A 62 -53.38 -49.14 7.41
N ALA A 63 -53.15 -47.91 7.86
CA ALA A 63 -54.05 -47.12 8.71
C ALA A 63 -53.35 -45.88 9.27
N SER A 64 -54.10 -44.78 9.26
CA SER A 64 -53.89 -43.50 9.97
C SER A 64 -52.79 -42.58 9.44
N ALA A 65 -53.22 -41.36 9.07
CA ALA A 65 -52.38 -40.19 8.87
C ALA A 65 -51.39 -40.03 10.03
N PRO A 66 -50.17 -39.49 9.81
CA PRO A 66 -49.26 -39.23 10.91
C PRO A 66 -49.97 -38.30 11.90
N VAL A 67 -50.28 -38.82 13.09
CA VAL A 67 -50.66 -37.98 14.22
C VAL A 67 -49.48 -37.05 14.39
N PHE A 68 -49.66 -35.78 13.99
CA PHE A 68 -48.67 -34.72 14.21
C PHE A 68 -48.28 -34.79 15.68
N ASN A 69 -47.11 -35.34 15.96
CA ASN A 69 -46.65 -35.42 17.33
C ASN A 69 -46.20 -34.02 17.71
N LEU A 70 -47.13 -33.30 18.31
CA LEU A 70 -46.97 -31.92 18.73
C LEU A 70 -45.72 -31.73 19.60
N ALA A 71 -45.30 -32.76 20.34
CA ALA A 71 -44.09 -32.72 21.14
C ALA A 71 -42.81 -32.76 20.27
N ALA A 72 -42.78 -33.62 19.23
CA ALA A 72 -41.66 -33.66 18.30
C ALA A 72 -41.56 -32.36 17.48
N SER A 73 -42.69 -31.82 17.00
CA SER A 73 -42.69 -30.53 16.28
C SER A 73 -42.27 -29.37 17.17
N LYS A 74 -42.61 -29.40 18.47
CA LYS A 74 -42.15 -28.40 19.45
C LYS A 74 -40.64 -28.51 19.70
N ALA A 75 -40.12 -29.72 19.90
CA ALA A 75 -38.69 -29.94 20.09
C ALA A 75 -37.86 -29.50 18.86
N PHE A 76 -38.33 -29.77 17.64
CA PHE A 76 -37.70 -29.27 16.41
C PHE A 76 -37.80 -27.74 16.30
N ALA A 77 -38.93 -27.14 16.65
CA ALA A 77 -39.09 -25.68 16.64
C ALA A 77 -38.16 -25.00 17.68
N GLU A 78 -38.03 -25.55 18.88
CA GLU A 78 -37.13 -25.08 19.93
C GLU A 78 -35.65 -25.20 19.51
N ALA A 79 -35.27 -26.31 18.87
CA ALA A 79 -33.93 -26.50 18.32
C ALA A 79 -33.63 -25.52 17.18
N TYR A 80 -34.60 -25.25 16.30
CA TYR A 80 -34.48 -24.27 15.23
C TYR A 80 -34.35 -22.83 15.76
N GLU A 81 -35.20 -22.45 16.72
CA GLU A 81 -35.13 -21.16 17.43
C GLU A 81 -33.77 -20.96 18.12
N SER A 82 -33.26 -21.98 18.80
CA SER A 82 -31.92 -21.97 19.43
C SER A 82 -30.80 -21.75 18.41
N LYS A 83 -30.86 -22.42 17.26
CA LYS A 83 -29.86 -22.27 16.19
C LYS A 83 -29.95 -20.89 15.52
N ARG A 84 -31.17 -20.40 15.25
CA ARG A 84 -31.42 -19.05 14.71
C ARG A 84 -30.90 -17.96 15.65
N ARG A 85 -31.16 -18.08 16.95
CA ARG A 85 -30.62 -17.15 17.97
C ARG A 85 -29.10 -17.15 18.00
N ARG A 86 -28.45 -18.31 18.01
CA ARG A 86 -26.98 -18.39 17.96
C ARG A 86 -26.41 -17.76 16.70
N ASN A 87 -26.98 -18.06 15.54
CA ASN A 87 -26.53 -17.49 14.27
C ASN A 87 -26.75 -15.96 14.22
N MET A 88 -27.87 -15.46 14.76
CA MET A 88 -28.11 -14.03 14.89
C MET A 88 -27.09 -13.34 15.81
N LEU A 89 -26.76 -13.95 16.96
CA LEU A 89 -25.76 -13.39 17.87
C LEU A 89 -24.36 -13.34 17.22
N ILE A 90 -23.98 -14.37 16.47
CA ILE A 90 -22.71 -14.37 15.72
C ILE A 90 -22.72 -13.28 14.65
N ALA A 91 -23.80 -13.15 13.88
CA ALA A 91 -23.93 -12.15 12.83
C ALA A 91 -23.84 -10.72 13.40
N VAL A 92 -24.61 -10.41 14.44
CA VAL A 92 -24.60 -9.11 15.11
C VAL A 92 -23.25 -8.84 15.77
N GLY A 93 -22.66 -9.85 16.43
CA GLY A 93 -21.33 -9.75 17.04
C GLY A 93 -20.26 -9.41 16.00
N SER A 94 -20.22 -10.12 14.87
CA SER A 94 -19.27 -9.86 13.78
C SER A 94 -19.46 -8.47 13.16
N ALA A 95 -20.71 -8.01 13.00
CA ALA A 95 -21.00 -6.68 12.48
C ALA A 95 -20.57 -5.58 13.46
N ALA A 96 -20.82 -5.77 14.76
CA ALA A 96 -20.41 -4.83 15.80
C ALA A 96 -18.88 -4.72 15.92
N ILE A 97 -18.18 -5.86 15.87
CA ILE A 97 -16.70 -5.88 15.87
C ILE A 97 -16.16 -5.20 14.62
N GLY A 98 -16.73 -5.48 13.44
CA GLY A 98 -16.34 -4.84 12.19
C GLY A 98 -16.53 -3.32 12.23
N ALA A 99 -17.69 -2.84 12.71
CA ALA A 99 -17.96 -1.42 12.88
C ALA A 99 -17.03 -0.76 13.90
N GLY A 100 -16.74 -1.44 15.02
CA GLY A 100 -15.80 -0.97 16.02
C GLY A 100 -14.36 -0.86 15.49
N ALA A 101 -13.90 -1.88 14.77
CA ALA A 101 -12.58 -1.89 14.14
C ALA A 101 -12.46 -0.80 13.05
N PHE A 102 -13.49 -0.63 12.21
CA PHE A 102 -13.52 0.42 11.19
C PHE A 102 -13.56 1.82 11.80
N GLY A 103 -14.32 2.02 12.88
CA GLY A 103 -14.34 3.28 13.62
C GLY A 103 -12.99 3.59 14.28
N TRP A 104 -12.32 2.58 14.83
CA TRP A 104 -10.98 2.71 15.41
C TRP A 104 -9.93 3.03 14.34
N ASP A 105 -9.94 2.34 13.20
CA ASP A 105 -9.02 2.60 12.10
C ASP A 105 -9.20 4.01 11.52
N ARG A 106 -10.46 4.43 11.31
CA ARG A 106 -10.80 5.77 10.83
C ARG A 106 -10.49 6.89 11.83
N SER A 107 -10.25 6.56 13.10
CA SER A 107 -9.81 7.54 14.10
C SER A 107 -8.31 7.87 14.03
N LYS A 108 -7.49 7.07 13.32
CA LYS A 108 -6.02 7.24 13.27
C LYS A 108 -5.36 7.79 11.98
N PRO A 109 -6.04 8.11 10.86
CA PRO A 109 -5.36 8.68 9.68
C PRO A 109 -4.86 10.12 9.93
N VAL A 110 -5.34 10.79 10.99
CA VAL A 110 -4.94 12.15 11.37
C VAL A 110 -3.52 12.20 11.94
N GLN A 111 -2.97 11.08 12.45
CA GLN A 111 -1.69 11.12 13.15
C GLN A 111 -0.51 11.38 12.22
N ALA A 112 -0.46 10.74 11.05
CA ALA A 112 0.66 10.91 10.12
C ALA A 112 0.70 12.31 9.49
N VAL A 113 -0.46 12.82 9.04
CA VAL A 113 -0.57 14.21 8.54
C VAL A 113 -0.23 15.21 9.65
N GLY A 114 -0.66 14.94 10.89
CA GLY A 114 -0.30 15.75 12.05
C GLY A 114 1.20 15.80 12.29
N ILE A 115 1.90 14.66 12.17
CA ILE A 115 3.36 14.60 12.31
C ILE A 115 4.06 15.38 11.19
N LEU A 116 3.61 15.24 9.93
CA LEU A 116 4.19 16.01 8.82
C LEU A 116 4.04 17.53 9.05
N LYS A 117 2.86 17.97 9.50
CA LYS A 117 2.61 19.37 9.84
C LYS A 117 3.44 19.84 11.02
N GLU A 118 3.62 19.00 12.03
CA GLU A 118 4.50 19.28 13.16
C GLU A 118 5.94 19.47 12.70
N LEU A 119 6.48 18.53 11.90
CA LEU A 119 7.82 18.61 11.32
C LEU A 119 8.00 19.87 10.48
N ALA A 120 7.06 20.18 9.60
CA ALA A 120 7.11 21.39 8.77
C ALA A 120 7.03 22.67 9.60
N SER A 121 6.19 22.71 10.63
CA SER A 121 6.07 23.88 11.52
C SER A 121 7.28 24.07 12.44
N ALA A 122 7.96 22.98 12.81
CA ALA A 122 9.19 23.01 13.60
C ALA A 122 10.43 23.32 12.75
N SER A 123 10.30 23.27 11.43
CA SER A 123 11.42 23.46 10.50
C SER A 123 11.91 24.91 10.50
N PRO A 124 13.20 25.15 10.74
CA PRO A 124 13.79 26.48 10.59
C PRO A 124 13.81 26.91 9.11
N PRO A 125 13.95 28.22 8.82
CA PRO A 125 14.03 28.72 7.46
C PRO A 125 15.19 28.09 6.68
N LEU A 126 14.89 27.51 5.51
CA LEU A 126 15.87 26.75 4.73
C LEU A 126 17.11 27.59 4.37
N ALA A 127 16.92 28.85 3.97
CA ALA A 127 18.03 29.74 3.62
C ALA A 127 19.02 29.98 4.78
N GLU A 128 18.53 29.98 6.03
CA GLU A 128 19.38 30.17 7.21
C GLU A 128 20.17 28.91 7.53
N VAL A 129 19.53 27.74 7.50
CA VAL A 129 20.21 26.48 7.83
C VAL A 129 21.25 26.08 6.81
N LEU A 130 21.06 26.41 5.52
CA LEU A 130 22.06 26.16 4.49
C LEU A 130 23.34 27.00 4.70
N ARG A 131 23.27 28.09 5.46
CA ARG A 131 24.40 28.98 5.75
C ARG A 131 25.01 28.77 7.15
N ASN A 132 24.40 27.94 8.00
CA ASN A 132 24.80 27.81 9.40
C ASN A 132 25.94 26.81 9.67
N GLY A 133 26.51 26.21 8.62
CA GLY A 133 27.65 25.31 8.72
C GLY A 133 27.34 23.95 9.35
N LYS A 134 26.06 23.57 9.48
CA LYS A 134 25.66 22.25 9.97
C LYS A 134 25.08 21.39 8.85
N PRO A 135 25.29 20.07 8.88
CA PRO A 135 24.62 19.18 7.96
C PRO A 135 23.11 19.30 8.08
N THR A 136 22.43 19.25 6.95
CA THR A 136 20.99 19.50 6.85
C THR A 136 20.34 18.39 6.03
N VAL A 137 19.21 17.88 6.51
CA VAL A 137 18.34 16.98 5.74
C VAL A 137 17.06 17.72 5.41
N VAL A 138 16.77 17.79 4.12
CA VAL A 138 15.56 18.45 3.59
C VAL A 138 14.61 17.37 3.07
N ASP A 139 13.42 17.30 3.63
CA ASP A 139 12.35 16.35 3.28
C ASP A 139 11.24 17.08 2.53
N PHE A 140 11.14 16.87 1.22
CA PHE A 140 10.03 17.37 0.42
C PHE A 140 8.90 16.35 0.43
N TYR A 141 7.74 16.76 0.95
CA TYR A 141 6.59 15.91 1.17
C TYR A 141 5.29 16.54 0.65
N ALA A 142 4.19 15.80 0.69
CA ALA A 142 2.84 16.34 0.57
C ALA A 142 1.87 15.60 1.49
N ASP A 143 0.80 16.27 1.93
CA ASP A 143 -0.20 15.71 2.86
C ASP A 143 -0.95 14.48 2.28
N TRP A 144 -1.06 14.39 0.94
CA TRP A 144 -1.74 13.29 0.24
C TRP A 144 -0.81 12.12 -0.11
N CYS A 145 0.50 12.28 0.07
CA CYS A 145 1.50 11.30 -0.33
C CYS A 145 1.56 10.14 0.69
N THR A 146 1.09 8.96 0.30
CA THR A 146 1.05 7.78 1.19
C THR A 146 2.44 7.36 1.69
N ASN A 147 3.46 7.37 0.83
CA ASN A 147 4.83 7.05 1.23
C ASN A 147 5.39 8.06 2.23
N CYS A 148 5.03 9.34 2.08
CA CYS A 148 5.41 10.40 3.00
C CYS A 148 4.78 10.20 4.39
N LEU A 149 3.49 9.81 4.42
CA LEU A 149 2.77 9.48 5.66
C LEU A 149 3.41 8.28 6.39
N GLU A 150 3.85 7.27 5.66
CA GLU A 150 4.53 6.12 6.24
C GLU A 150 5.93 6.48 6.79
N MET A 151 6.61 7.42 6.13
CA MET A 151 7.95 7.86 6.51
C MET A 151 7.96 8.86 7.68
N ALA A 152 6.87 9.62 7.87
CA ALA A 152 6.78 10.68 8.88
C ALA A 152 7.16 10.23 10.31
N PRO A 153 6.68 9.08 10.84
CA PRO A 153 7.08 8.62 12.17
C PRO A 153 8.58 8.27 12.26
N ARG A 154 9.20 7.85 11.16
CA ARG A 154 10.64 7.54 11.08
C ARG A 154 11.44 8.83 11.15
N MET A 155 11.05 9.84 10.36
CA MET A 155 11.67 11.17 10.36
C MET A 155 11.58 11.83 11.73
N GLN A 156 10.41 11.79 12.38
CA GLN A 156 10.22 12.33 13.72
C GLN A 156 11.12 11.66 14.78
N LEU A 157 11.36 10.34 14.66
CA LEU A 157 12.30 9.62 15.53
C LEU A 157 13.75 10.04 15.29
N LEU A 158 14.14 10.25 14.03
CA LEU A 158 15.48 10.66 13.64
C LEU A 158 15.76 12.10 14.06
N GLU A 159 14.81 13.01 13.85
CA GLU A 159 14.89 14.40 14.28
C GLU A 159 15.16 14.49 15.79
N ARG A 160 14.40 13.74 16.60
CA ARG A 160 14.64 13.67 18.05
C ARG A 160 16.02 13.14 18.41
N LYS A 161 16.50 12.12 17.68
CA LYS A 161 17.79 11.48 17.92
C LYS A 161 18.98 12.37 17.56
N PHE A 162 18.87 13.14 16.48
CA PHE A 162 19.93 14.00 15.95
C PHE A 162 19.75 15.48 16.30
N LYS A 163 18.80 15.79 17.19
CA LYS A 163 18.47 17.14 17.64
C LYS A 163 19.74 17.94 17.99
N GLY A 164 19.87 19.09 17.37
CA GLY A 164 20.98 20.03 17.58
C GLY A 164 22.27 19.72 16.79
N LYS A 165 22.39 18.52 16.22
CA LYS A 165 23.55 18.07 15.42
C LYS A 165 23.30 18.19 13.92
N VAL A 166 22.12 17.76 13.47
CA VAL A 166 21.67 17.86 12.07
C VAL A 166 20.45 18.75 12.03
N ASN A 167 20.37 19.65 11.06
CA ASN A 167 19.15 20.43 10.81
C ASN A 167 18.14 19.55 10.06
N PHE A 168 16.89 19.58 10.47
CA PHE A 168 15.80 18.92 9.76
C PHE A 168 14.87 19.99 9.21
N VAL A 169 14.59 19.92 7.91
CA VAL A 169 13.65 20.84 7.24
C VAL A 169 12.66 19.99 6.45
N ALA A 170 11.38 20.11 6.76
CA ALA A 170 10.29 19.52 5.99
C ALA A 170 9.62 20.61 5.16
N ILE A 171 9.51 20.37 3.85
CA ILE A 171 8.97 21.32 2.88
C ILE A 171 7.76 20.68 2.20
N ASP A 172 6.62 21.36 2.31
CA ASP A 172 5.41 20.98 1.58
C ASP A 172 5.58 21.34 0.08
N GLY A 173 5.62 20.31 -0.76
CA GLY A 173 5.78 20.43 -2.21
C GLY A 173 4.54 21.00 -2.92
N ASP A 174 3.36 20.98 -2.30
CA ASP A 174 2.14 21.58 -2.87
C ASP A 174 2.03 23.08 -2.58
N ASN A 175 2.79 23.57 -1.61
CA ASN A 175 2.75 24.98 -1.25
C ASN A 175 3.57 25.82 -2.24
N ARG A 176 2.87 26.69 -2.98
CA ARG A 176 3.49 27.60 -3.97
C ARG A 176 4.61 28.48 -3.40
N ALA A 177 4.59 28.80 -2.10
CA ALA A 177 5.69 29.55 -1.48
C ALA A 177 7.03 28.78 -1.53
N ASN A 178 6.99 27.47 -1.71
CA ASN A 178 8.15 26.59 -1.75
C ASN A 178 8.60 26.22 -3.18
N GLU A 179 7.92 26.71 -4.22
CA GLU A 179 8.17 26.37 -5.63
C GLU A 179 9.64 26.56 -6.03
N ARG A 180 10.26 27.66 -5.58
CA ARG A 180 11.70 27.91 -5.77
C ARG A 180 12.59 26.82 -5.19
N TRP A 181 12.29 26.32 -3.98
CA TRP A 181 13.10 25.28 -3.35
C TRP A 181 12.96 23.94 -4.07
N ILE A 182 11.77 23.64 -4.60
CA ILE A 182 11.52 22.45 -5.43
C ILE A 182 12.39 22.52 -6.68
N ASP A 183 12.46 23.68 -7.33
CA ASP A 183 13.29 23.90 -8.52
C ASP A 183 14.79 23.86 -8.21
N ASP A 184 15.25 24.52 -7.15
CA ASP A 184 16.67 24.61 -6.81
C ASP A 184 17.24 23.24 -6.39
N PHE A 185 16.47 22.45 -5.64
CA PHE A 185 16.81 21.08 -5.27
C PHE A 185 16.53 20.04 -6.36
N LYS A 186 15.94 20.46 -7.49
CA LYS A 186 15.60 19.60 -8.64
C LYS A 186 14.73 18.41 -8.22
N VAL A 187 13.69 18.70 -7.42
CA VAL A 187 12.75 17.71 -6.90
C VAL A 187 11.83 17.23 -8.03
N ASP A 188 11.93 15.95 -8.40
CA ASP A 188 11.19 15.32 -9.49
C ASP A 188 10.22 14.21 -9.03
N GLY A 189 10.16 13.96 -7.72
CA GLY A 189 9.21 13.02 -7.11
C GLY A 189 9.30 13.06 -5.59
N ILE A 190 8.19 12.75 -4.91
CA ILE A 190 8.10 12.76 -3.43
C ILE A 190 7.85 11.34 -2.87
N PRO A 191 8.28 11.05 -1.62
CA PRO A 191 9.15 11.89 -0.79
C PRO A 191 10.55 12.05 -1.41
N HIS A 192 11.11 13.26 -1.29
CA HIS A 192 12.46 13.58 -1.75
C HIS A 192 13.29 14.02 -0.55
N LEU A 193 14.32 13.27 -0.23
CA LEU A 193 15.21 13.54 0.90
C LEU A 193 16.56 14.00 0.38
N ALA A 194 16.83 15.30 0.42
CA ALA A 194 18.12 15.86 0.07
C ALA A 194 19.04 15.94 1.29
N PHE A 195 20.24 15.38 1.16
CA PHE A 195 21.28 15.39 2.18
C PHE A 195 22.29 16.48 1.83
N VAL A 196 22.35 17.51 2.66
CA VAL A 196 23.21 18.69 2.48
C VAL A 196 24.35 18.63 3.49
N GLY A 197 25.57 18.79 2.99
CA GLY A 197 26.77 18.87 3.81
C GLY A 197 26.85 20.16 4.63
N ALA A 198 27.80 20.21 5.55
CA ALA A 198 28.10 21.43 6.31
C ALA A 198 28.63 22.58 5.43
N ASP A 199 29.12 22.25 4.23
CA ASP A 199 29.54 23.17 3.17
C ASP A 199 28.36 23.81 2.41
N GLY A 200 27.13 23.36 2.67
CA GLY A 200 25.94 23.82 1.95
C GLY A 200 25.75 23.14 0.59
N GLU A 201 26.56 22.14 0.25
CA GLU A 201 26.41 21.37 -0.98
C GLU A 201 25.49 20.17 -0.79
N VAL A 202 24.60 19.93 -1.75
CA VAL A 202 23.77 18.71 -1.79
C VAL A 202 24.67 17.52 -2.15
N GLN A 203 24.84 16.58 -1.23
CA GLN A 203 25.70 15.41 -1.41
C GLN A 203 24.98 14.31 -2.20
N THR A 204 23.70 14.06 -1.89
CA THR A 204 22.83 13.12 -2.60
C THR A 204 21.37 13.43 -2.30
N ALA A 205 20.46 12.89 -3.11
CA ALA A 205 19.05 12.77 -2.76
C ALA A 205 18.59 11.31 -2.72
N LEU A 206 17.67 10.97 -1.82
CA LEU A 206 16.95 9.70 -1.82
C LEU A 206 15.48 9.96 -2.15
N ILE A 207 14.94 9.23 -3.13
CA ILE A 207 13.56 9.41 -3.59
C ILE A 207 12.75 8.15 -3.25
N GLY A 208 11.57 8.34 -2.66
CA GLY A 208 10.66 7.26 -2.31
C GLY A 208 10.81 6.80 -0.85
N LEU A 209 10.13 5.69 -0.52
CA LEU A 209 10.08 5.20 0.85
C LEU A 209 11.45 4.62 1.28
N VAL A 210 12.11 5.28 2.23
CA VAL A 210 13.41 4.87 2.73
C VAL A 210 13.29 4.22 4.13
N PRO A 211 13.99 3.09 4.39
CA PRO A 211 14.13 2.53 5.73
C PRO A 211 14.89 3.45 6.69
N LYS A 212 14.54 3.41 7.98
CA LYS A 212 15.12 4.29 9.00
C LYS A 212 16.64 4.10 9.16
N ASP A 213 17.13 2.87 9.04
CA ASP A 213 18.53 2.49 9.19
C ASP A 213 19.42 3.09 8.08
N VAL A 214 18.91 3.16 6.85
CA VAL A 214 19.56 3.85 5.73
C VAL A 214 19.69 5.34 6.05
N LEU A 215 18.58 5.99 6.41
CA LEU A 215 18.56 7.41 6.77
C LEU A 215 19.50 7.72 7.94
N GLU A 216 19.53 6.86 8.96
CA GLU A 216 20.40 7.02 10.11
C GLU A 216 21.88 6.91 9.74
N ALA A 217 22.22 5.97 8.85
CA ALA A 217 23.59 5.77 8.38
C ALA A 217 24.08 7.00 7.59
N ASP A 218 23.27 7.54 6.69
CA ASP A 218 23.62 8.73 5.92
C ASP A 218 23.74 9.98 6.82
N MET A 219 22.83 10.17 7.77
CA MET A 219 22.93 11.27 8.75
C MET A 219 24.20 11.16 9.62
N LYS A 220 24.62 9.94 9.99
CA LYS A 220 25.90 9.73 10.68
C LYS A 220 27.09 10.08 9.80
N ALA A 221 27.09 9.63 8.55
CA ALA A 221 28.16 9.94 7.61
C ALA A 221 28.28 11.45 7.36
N LEU A 222 27.15 12.15 7.22
CA LEU A 222 27.10 13.61 7.13
C LEU A 222 27.75 14.30 8.34
N LEU A 223 27.44 13.84 9.56
CA LEU A 223 28.02 14.40 10.78
C LEU A 223 29.52 14.18 10.88
N GLU A 224 30.00 13.06 10.36
CA GLU A 224 31.43 12.71 10.32
C GLU A 224 32.16 13.32 9.12
N GLN A 225 31.46 14.06 8.25
CA GLN A 225 31.97 14.61 6.99
C GLN A 225 32.61 13.54 6.10
N LYS A 226 32.01 12.36 6.08
CA LYS A 226 32.43 11.23 5.25
C LYS A 226 31.52 11.09 4.04
N GLU A 227 32.00 10.35 3.04
CA GLU A 227 31.16 9.93 1.92
C GLU A 227 29.94 9.16 2.44
N LEU A 228 28.78 9.47 1.85
CA LEU A 228 27.52 8.84 2.23
C LEU A 228 27.53 7.37 1.78
N PRO A 229 27.20 6.42 2.68
CA PRO A 229 27.19 5.00 2.33
C PRO A 229 26.10 4.66 1.29
N TYR A 230 25.00 5.40 1.27
CA TYR A 230 23.91 5.20 0.32
C TYR A 230 23.79 6.41 -0.60
N LEU A 231 24.45 6.33 -1.75
CA LEU A 231 24.29 7.28 -2.84
C LEU A 231 23.02 6.93 -3.63
N GLY A 232 22.10 7.89 -3.70
CA GLY A 232 20.86 7.75 -4.45
C GLY A 232 20.89 8.53 -5.76
N TYR A 233 19.91 9.41 -5.91
CA TYR A 233 19.76 10.27 -7.06
C TYR A 233 20.71 11.47 -6.99
N ASP A 234 21.58 11.60 -8.01
CA ASP A 234 22.31 12.84 -8.28
C ASP A 234 21.43 13.73 -9.16
N ALA A 235 20.79 14.73 -8.54
CA ALA A 235 19.92 15.68 -9.21
C ALA A 235 20.71 16.77 -10.00
N PHE A 236 22.01 16.89 -9.73
CA PHE A 236 22.85 17.97 -10.24
C PHE A 236 23.73 17.57 -11.42
N ARG A 237 24.06 16.27 -11.61
CA ARG A 237 24.76 15.68 -12.79
C ARG A 237 25.71 16.63 -13.52
N GLY A 238 26.79 17.04 -12.84
CA GLY A 238 27.83 17.91 -13.42
C GLY A 238 27.55 19.41 -13.36
N ARG A 239 26.52 19.84 -12.63
CA ARG A 239 26.24 21.24 -12.28
C ARG A 239 26.61 21.51 -10.81
N SER A 240 26.63 22.80 -10.44
CA SER A 240 26.85 23.22 -9.05
C SER A 240 25.84 22.55 -8.12
N ARG A 241 26.32 21.95 -7.03
CA ARG A 241 25.50 21.36 -5.95
C ARG A 241 25.19 22.36 -4.84
N ASN A 242 25.72 23.57 -4.95
CA ASN A 242 25.47 24.64 -4.02
C ASN A 242 24.15 25.34 -4.41
N VAL A 243 23.10 25.01 -3.67
CA VAL A 243 21.74 25.53 -3.89
C VAL A 243 21.66 27.04 -3.67
N LEU A 244 22.50 27.60 -2.79
CA LEU A 244 22.53 29.04 -2.52
C LEU A 244 23.20 29.83 -3.65
N SER A 245 24.14 29.24 -4.38
CA SER A 245 24.78 29.92 -5.52
C SER A 245 23.83 30.19 -6.69
N ALA A 246 22.71 29.47 -6.77
CA ALA A 246 21.65 29.71 -7.76
C ALA A 246 20.71 30.87 -7.37
N THR A 247 20.88 31.44 -6.17
CA THR A 247 19.92 32.39 -5.59
C THR A 247 20.29 33.86 -5.71
N ASP A 248 21.47 34.15 -6.26
CA ASP A 248 22.05 35.50 -6.34
C ASP A 248 21.99 36.13 -7.76
N ASP A 249 21.28 35.50 -8.73
CA ASP A 249 21.07 36.01 -10.11
C ASP A 249 19.62 36.46 -10.38
#